data_AF-A0A816FTF1-F1
#
_entry.id   AF-A0A816FTF1-F1
#
_cell.length_a   1.000
_cell.length_b   1.000
_cell.length_c   1.000
_cell.angle_alpha   90.00
_cell.angle_beta   90.00
_cell.angle_gamma   90.00
#
_symmetry.space_group_name_H-M   'P 1'
#
loop_
_entity.id
_entity.type
_entity.pdbx_description
1 polymer ?
#
loop_
_entity_poly.entity_id
_entity_poly.type
_entity_poly.pdbx_seq_one_letter_code
_entity_poly.pdbx_strand_id
1 'polypeptide(L)'
;MLLTFGLSSTSSLPTCFISAPFVGEWIQPGLVDLITINNTSCSLKGTCISTVGQQDVKNKFIFYNEQTRCKRCVLFIPRHLNALQYRESECFDADDDNGRICGSITPDTVLYTLFRDNAESTPCPFEQSWYFEKNHQLSTSCQLKSFQHCFSSNTFQLTYNNRCPTNQNVQATCFAHFTDGIINYVVARSIDRQRFVCFSYTKTKRDEQSIPPNEVYLSADDTCRDLLTRESAIV
;
A
#
# COMPACT_ATOMS: atom_id res chain seq x y z
N MET A 1 -9.55 26.61 -60.03
CA MET A 1 -8.67 26.66 -58.83
C MET A 1 -9.53 26.29 -57.62
N LEU A 2 -9.57 25.01 -57.27
CA LEU A 2 -10.27 24.49 -56.09
C LEU A 2 -9.20 23.83 -55.22
N LEU A 3 -8.82 24.52 -54.14
CA LEU A 3 -7.89 24.00 -53.15
C LEU A 3 -8.68 23.11 -52.18
N THR A 4 -8.46 21.80 -52.29
CA THR A 4 -8.93 20.82 -51.30
C THR A 4 -8.05 20.94 -50.05
N PHE A 5 -8.63 21.40 -48.94
CA PHE A 5 -8.01 21.35 -47.63
C PHE A 5 -7.93 19.88 -47.17
N GLY A 6 -6.70 19.40 -46.95
CA GLY A 6 -6.45 18.11 -46.31
C GLY A 6 -6.94 18.14 -44.87
N LEU A 7 -7.76 17.17 -44.51
CA LEU A 7 -8.17 16.91 -43.13
C LEU A 7 -6.95 16.49 -42.31
N SER A 8 -6.62 17.30 -41.31
CA SER A 8 -5.62 17.03 -40.29
C SER A 8 -5.94 15.73 -39.55
N SER A 9 -4.98 14.82 -39.48
CA SER A 9 -5.01 13.64 -38.63
C SER A 9 -5.13 14.06 -37.17
N THR A 10 -6.30 13.84 -36.57
CA THR A 10 -6.48 13.95 -35.13
C THR A 10 -5.73 12.78 -34.49
N SER A 11 -4.62 13.07 -33.81
CA SER A 11 -4.03 12.10 -32.88
C SER A 11 -5.04 11.87 -31.77
N SER A 12 -5.70 10.71 -31.79
CA SER A 12 -6.57 10.28 -30.71
C SER A 12 -5.76 10.24 -29.42
N LEU A 13 -6.17 11.00 -28.41
CA LEU A 13 -5.63 10.88 -27.05
C LEU A 13 -5.69 9.41 -26.61
N PRO A 14 -4.66 8.90 -25.90
CA PRO A 14 -4.68 7.52 -25.40
C PRO A 14 -5.96 7.27 -24.59
N THR A 15 -6.66 6.16 -24.88
CA THR A 15 -7.89 5.75 -24.17
C THR A 15 -7.63 5.38 -22.70
N CYS A 16 -6.36 5.14 -22.35
CA CYS A 16 -5.89 5.04 -20.98
C CYS A 16 -4.61 5.83 -20.79
N PHE A 17 -4.58 6.64 -19.73
CA PHE A 17 -3.38 7.31 -19.26
C PHE A 17 -3.30 7.23 -17.74
N ILE A 18 -2.27 6.55 -17.25
CA ILE A 18 -1.97 6.43 -15.83
C ILE A 18 -1.07 7.59 -15.45
N SER A 19 -1.42 8.31 -14.38
CA SER A 19 -0.64 9.45 -13.90
C SER A 19 -0.16 9.21 -12.47
N ALA A 20 0.61 10.17 -11.95
CA ALA A 20 0.82 10.29 -10.51
C ALA A 20 -0.54 10.25 -9.76
N PRO A 21 -0.60 9.65 -8.57
CA PRO A 21 0.52 9.10 -7.79
C PRO A 21 0.89 7.64 -8.12
N PHE A 22 0.28 7.01 -9.14
CA PHE A 22 0.40 5.57 -9.40
C PHE A 22 1.68 5.17 -10.15
N VAL A 23 2.18 6.05 -11.02
CA VAL A 23 3.39 5.82 -11.80
C VAL A 23 4.62 5.70 -10.90
N GLY A 24 5.47 4.71 -11.20
CA GLY A 24 6.72 4.45 -10.48
C GLY A 24 7.10 2.98 -10.44
N GLU A 25 8.14 2.70 -9.66
CA GLU A 25 8.61 1.35 -9.34
C GLU A 25 8.16 0.96 -7.94
N TRP A 26 7.59 -0.23 -7.84
CA TRP A 26 6.90 -0.69 -6.66
C TRP A 26 7.34 -2.09 -6.27
N ILE A 27 7.57 -2.29 -4.99
CA ILE A 27 7.77 -3.59 -4.35
C ILE A 27 6.41 -4.09 -3.88
N GLN A 28 6.03 -5.29 -4.29
CA GLN A 28 4.95 -6.02 -3.62
C GLN A 28 5.58 -7.05 -2.69
N PRO A 29 5.37 -6.97 -1.37
CA PRO A 29 5.93 -7.96 -0.49
C PRO A 29 5.47 -9.38 -0.83
N GLY A 30 6.42 -10.33 -0.83
CA GLY A 30 6.20 -11.71 -1.26
C GLY A 30 6.40 -11.95 -2.77
N LEU A 31 6.55 -10.90 -3.58
CA LEU A 31 7.05 -11.02 -4.96
C LEU A 31 8.54 -10.71 -5.01
N VAL A 32 9.26 -11.43 -5.87
CA VAL A 32 10.69 -11.23 -6.09
C VAL A 32 10.94 -10.02 -7.00
N ASP A 33 10.12 -9.87 -8.04
CA ASP A 33 10.31 -8.86 -9.07
C ASP A 33 9.64 -7.52 -8.70
N LEU A 34 10.29 -6.43 -9.12
CA LEU A 34 9.72 -5.09 -9.04
C LEU A 34 8.55 -4.93 -10.02
N ILE A 35 7.52 -4.23 -9.57
CA ILE A 35 6.37 -3.84 -10.38
C ILE A 35 6.59 -2.42 -10.89
N THR A 36 6.90 -2.29 -12.17
CA THR A 36 6.91 -0.99 -12.86
C THR A 36 5.50 -0.65 -13.36
N ILE A 37 5.02 0.54 -12.98
CA ILE A 37 3.80 1.17 -13.53
C ILE A 37 4.24 2.43 -14.26
N ASN A 38 4.01 2.47 -15.58
CA ASN A 38 4.22 3.65 -16.39
C ASN A 38 2.88 4.23 -16.85
N ASN A 39 2.90 5.21 -17.76
CA ASN A 39 1.68 5.91 -18.18
C ASN A 39 0.69 5.04 -18.96
N THR A 40 1.10 3.88 -19.48
CA THR A 40 0.30 3.06 -20.39
C THR A 40 0.29 1.58 -20.03
N SER A 41 1.01 1.14 -19.00
CA SER A 41 1.16 -0.27 -18.67
C SER A 41 1.60 -0.50 -17.22
N CYS A 42 1.37 -1.71 -16.76
CA CYS A 42 1.87 -2.24 -15.50
C CYS A 42 2.53 -3.58 -15.80
N SER A 43 3.80 -3.74 -15.46
CA SER A 43 4.60 -4.96 -15.72
C SER A 43 3.90 -6.26 -15.30
N LEU A 44 3.20 -6.26 -14.15
CA LEU A 44 2.48 -7.43 -13.65
C LEU A 44 1.13 -7.67 -14.34
N LYS A 45 0.51 -6.62 -14.93
CA LYS A 45 -0.88 -6.66 -15.41
C LYS A 45 -1.03 -6.49 -16.92
N GLY A 46 0.00 -6.03 -17.62
CA GLY A 46 0.01 -5.78 -19.06
C GLY A 46 -0.29 -4.33 -19.43
N THR A 47 -0.86 -4.13 -20.61
CA THR A 47 -1.12 -2.81 -21.21
C THR A 47 -2.44 -2.25 -20.70
N CYS A 48 -2.47 -0.98 -20.34
CA CYS A 48 -3.70 -0.31 -19.97
C CYS A 48 -4.51 0.05 -21.21
N ILE A 49 -5.76 -0.40 -21.26
CA ILE A 49 -6.64 -0.22 -22.43
C ILE A 49 -7.81 0.74 -22.16
N SER A 50 -8.17 0.96 -20.88
CA SER A 50 -9.24 1.86 -20.49
C SER A 50 -9.02 2.43 -19.10
N THR A 51 -9.40 3.68 -18.89
CA THR A 51 -9.61 4.27 -17.56
C THR A 51 -11.11 4.29 -17.26
N VAL A 52 -11.49 3.89 -16.05
CA VAL A 52 -12.88 3.85 -15.56
C VAL A 52 -12.98 4.69 -14.30
N GLY A 53 -14.10 5.39 -14.10
CA GLY A 53 -14.32 6.24 -12.94
C GLY A 53 -15.14 7.48 -13.28
N GLN A 54 -15.50 8.24 -12.25
CA GLN A 54 -16.11 9.55 -12.45
C GLN A 54 -15.05 10.55 -12.95
N GLN A 55 -15.48 11.63 -13.60
CA GLN A 55 -14.60 12.69 -14.14
C GLN A 55 -13.48 13.10 -13.16
N ASP A 56 -13.83 13.23 -11.88
CA ASP A 56 -12.95 13.74 -10.83
C ASP A 56 -12.15 12.64 -10.10
N VAL A 57 -12.47 11.36 -10.29
CA VAL A 57 -11.82 10.23 -9.59
C VAL A 57 -11.44 9.15 -10.60
N LYS A 58 -10.28 9.33 -11.25
CA LYS A 58 -9.71 8.40 -12.23
C LYS A 58 -8.70 7.48 -11.57
N ASN A 59 -9.19 6.46 -10.87
CA ASN A 59 -8.35 5.50 -10.17
C ASN A 59 -8.65 4.03 -10.50
N LYS A 60 -9.59 3.76 -11.42
CA LYS A 60 -9.79 2.41 -11.97
C LYS A 60 -9.22 2.32 -13.37
N PHE A 61 -8.49 1.25 -13.63
CA PHE A 61 -7.81 1.01 -14.89
C PHE A 61 -8.07 -0.42 -15.33
N ILE A 62 -8.32 -0.63 -16.62
CA ILE A 62 -8.43 -1.96 -17.20
C ILE A 62 -7.12 -2.26 -17.90
N PHE A 63 -6.47 -3.32 -17.46
CA PHE A 63 -5.27 -3.85 -18.06
C PHE A 63 -5.60 -5.10 -18.87
N TYR A 64 -4.91 -5.25 -20.00
CA TYR A 64 -4.94 -6.44 -20.83
C TYR A 64 -3.53 -7.03 -20.93
N ASN A 65 -3.42 -8.30 -20.58
CA ASN A 65 -2.20 -9.06 -20.71
C ASN A 65 -2.31 -9.97 -21.93
N GLU A 66 -1.54 -9.69 -22.98
CA GLU A 66 -1.59 -10.43 -24.24
C GLU A 66 -1.17 -11.90 -24.10
N GLN A 67 -0.19 -12.19 -23.24
CA GLN A 67 0.33 -13.54 -23.04
C GLN A 67 -0.72 -14.47 -22.42
N THR A 68 -1.48 -13.94 -21.46
CA THR A 68 -2.54 -14.69 -20.76
C THR A 68 -3.93 -14.46 -21.38
N ARG A 69 -4.03 -13.60 -22.40
CA ARG A 69 -5.30 -13.15 -23.03
C ARG A 69 -6.34 -12.71 -22.00
N CYS A 70 -5.88 -12.00 -20.97
CA CYS A 70 -6.68 -11.73 -19.78
C CYS A 70 -6.88 -10.23 -19.58
N LYS A 71 -8.13 -9.80 -19.43
CA LYS A 71 -8.48 -8.47 -18.93
C LYS A 71 -8.69 -8.49 -17.42
N ARG A 72 -8.15 -7.51 -16.72
CA ARG A 72 -8.43 -7.25 -15.30
C ARG A 72 -8.67 -5.77 -15.06
N CYS A 73 -9.68 -5.45 -14.25
CA CYS A 73 -9.81 -4.11 -13.69
C CYS A 73 -8.98 -4.01 -12.42
N VAL A 74 -8.30 -2.88 -12.23
CA VAL A 74 -7.49 -2.58 -11.05
C VAL A 74 -7.98 -1.24 -10.50
N LEU A 75 -8.38 -1.24 -9.23
CA LEU A 75 -8.71 -0.05 -8.47
C LEU A 75 -7.49 0.34 -7.63
N PHE A 76 -6.84 1.46 -7.97
CA PHE A 76 -5.76 2.02 -7.19
C PHE A 76 -6.28 2.92 -6.07
N ILE A 77 -5.70 2.77 -4.88
CA ILE A 77 -6.07 3.47 -3.65
C ILE A 77 -4.78 4.08 -3.08
N PRO A 78 -4.49 5.35 -3.41
CA PRO A 78 -3.29 6.00 -2.89
C PRO A 78 -3.45 6.19 -1.38
N ARG A 79 -2.51 5.65 -0.59
CA ARG A 79 -2.53 5.77 0.88
C ARG A 79 -1.49 6.76 1.37
N HIS A 80 -0.32 6.74 0.76
CA HIS A 80 0.81 7.60 1.07
C HIS A 80 1.70 7.73 -0.17
N LEU A 81 2.60 8.72 -0.24
CA LEU A 81 3.53 8.87 -1.38
C LEU A 81 4.34 7.59 -1.66
N ASN A 82 4.65 6.86 -0.59
CA ASN A 82 5.44 5.64 -0.59
C ASN A 82 4.60 4.35 -0.49
N ALA A 83 3.26 4.45 -0.35
CA ALA A 83 2.39 3.28 -0.20
C ALA A 83 1.12 3.41 -1.06
N LEU A 84 0.95 2.45 -1.95
CA LEU A 84 -0.19 2.34 -2.84
C LEU A 84 -0.91 1.03 -2.56
N GLN A 85 -2.22 1.09 -2.31
CA GLN A 85 -3.03 -0.11 -2.24
C GLN A 85 -3.77 -0.33 -3.54
N TYR A 86 -4.09 -1.58 -3.85
CA TYR A 86 -4.97 -1.88 -4.96
C TYR A 86 -5.83 -3.10 -4.72
N ARG A 87 -6.99 -3.09 -5.38
CA ARG A 87 -7.84 -4.27 -5.57
C ARG A 87 -7.85 -4.60 -7.04
N GLU A 88 -7.99 -5.88 -7.38
CA GLU A 88 -8.15 -6.29 -8.77
C GLU A 88 -9.30 -7.25 -8.93
N SER A 89 -9.90 -7.22 -10.11
CA SER A 89 -10.89 -8.22 -10.50
C SER A 89 -10.22 -9.57 -10.78
N GLU A 90 -11.04 -10.61 -10.89
CA GLU A 90 -10.63 -11.84 -11.54
C GLU A 90 -10.29 -11.62 -13.02
N CYS A 91 -9.86 -12.70 -13.69
CA CYS A 91 -9.54 -12.68 -15.11
C CYS A 91 -10.81 -12.73 -15.97
N PHE A 92 -10.94 -11.79 -16.90
CA PHE A 92 -12.04 -11.72 -17.87
C PHE A 92 -11.53 -11.86 -19.30
N ASP A 93 -12.43 -12.26 -20.20
CA ASP A 93 -12.12 -12.43 -21.62
C ASP A 93 -11.98 -11.08 -22.32
N ALA A 94 -11.33 -11.10 -23.49
CA ALA A 94 -11.09 -9.89 -24.27
C ALA A 94 -12.38 -9.20 -24.78
N ASP A 95 -13.47 -9.94 -24.91
CA ASP A 95 -14.76 -9.42 -25.42
C ASP A 95 -15.69 -8.95 -24.29
N ASP A 96 -15.29 -9.15 -23.03
CA ASP A 96 -16.10 -8.75 -21.88
C ASP A 96 -16.22 -7.23 -21.75
N ASP A 97 -17.41 -6.79 -21.33
CA ASP A 97 -17.74 -5.40 -21.10
C ASP A 97 -16.91 -4.80 -19.95
N ASN A 98 -16.31 -3.63 -20.21
CA ASN A 98 -15.46 -2.92 -19.27
C ASN A 98 -16.18 -2.55 -17.96
N GLY A 99 -17.47 -2.21 -18.03
CA GLY A 99 -18.30 -1.88 -16.87
C GLY A 99 -18.49 -3.10 -15.96
N ARG A 100 -18.81 -4.25 -16.56
CA ARG A 100 -18.94 -5.54 -15.85
C ARG A 100 -17.65 -5.94 -15.15
N ILE A 101 -16.51 -5.84 -15.82
CA ILE A 101 -15.18 -6.19 -15.27
C ILE A 101 -14.92 -5.35 -14.00
N CYS A 102 -15.05 -4.03 -14.09
CA CYS A 102 -14.79 -3.15 -12.94
C CYS A 102 -15.89 -3.18 -11.86
N GLY A 103 -17.09 -3.63 -12.20
CA GLY A 103 -18.19 -3.86 -11.27
C GLY A 103 -18.00 -5.08 -10.36
N SER A 104 -17.13 -6.03 -10.76
CA SER A 104 -16.82 -7.22 -9.95
C SER A 104 -15.93 -6.92 -8.74
N ILE A 105 -15.26 -5.77 -8.69
CA ILE A 105 -14.44 -5.37 -7.55
C ILE A 105 -15.36 -4.92 -6.40
N THR A 106 -15.38 -5.72 -5.34
CA THR A 106 -16.15 -5.47 -4.12
C THR A 106 -15.24 -5.02 -2.97
N PRO A 107 -15.81 -4.52 -1.85
CA PRO A 107 -15.05 -4.25 -0.63
C PRO A 107 -14.30 -5.47 -0.08
N ASP A 108 -14.79 -6.68 -0.33
CA ASP A 108 -14.24 -7.95 0.19
C ASP A 108 -13.22 -8.59 -0.76
N THR A 109 -13.06 -8.05 -1.98
CA THR A 109 -11.99 -8.46 -2.88
C THR A 109 -10.64 -8.38 -2.16
N VAL A 110 -9.64 -9.18 -2.52
CA VAL A 110 -8.33 -9.11 -1.85
C VAL A 110 -7.71 -7.72 -2.01
N LEU A 111 -7.16 -7.17 -0.92
CA LEU A 111 -6.39 -5.93 -0.93
C LEU A 111 -4.91 -6.25 -1.03
N TYR A 112 -4.20 -5.61 -1.94
CA TYR A 112 -2.75 -5.70 -2.04
C TYR A 112 -2.14 -4.36 -1.68
N THR A 113 -0.91 -4.39 -1.15
CA THR A 113 -0.13 -3.19 -0.86
C THR A 113 1.19 -3.22 -1.62
N LEU A 114 1.49 -2.08 -2.23
CA LEU A 114 2.71 -1.78 -2.95
C LEU A 114 3.50 -0.71 -2.20
N PHE A 115 4.79 -0.93 -2.05
CA PHE A 115 5.72 0.03 -1.46
C PHE A 115 6.65 0.57 -2.52
N ARG A 116 6.83 1.88 -2.58
CA ARG A 116 7.71 2.50 -3.58
C ARG A 116 9.15 2.00 -3.36
N ASP A 117 9.84 1.57 -4.42
CA ASP A 117 11.18 0.97 -4.29
C ASP A 117 12.20 2.00 -3.78
N ASN A 118 12.44 3.03 -4.58
CA ASN A 118 13.40 4.11 -4.34
C ASN A 118 12.80 5.28 -3.54
N ALA A 119 12.05 4.97 -2.49
CA ALA A 119 11.42 5.99 -1.65
C ALA A 119 12.30 6.40 -0.46
N GLU A 120 12.37 7.71 -0.21
CA GLU A 120 12.99 8.25 0.99
C GLU A 120 12.16 7.97 2.24
N SER A 121 12.85 7.93 3.38
CA SER A 121 12.19 7.87 4.68
C SER A 121 11.32 9.10 4.91
N THR A 122 10.22 8.91 5.63
CA THR A 122 9.33 10.01 6.02
C THR A 122 9.36 10.26 7.52
N PRO A 123 8.96 11.46 7.97
CA PRO A 123 8.69 11.69 9.39
C PRO A 123 7.74 10.65 9.95
N CYS A 124 8.06 10.19 11.16
CA CYS A 124 7.22 9.27 11.88
C CYS A 124 6.01 10.01 12.49
N PRO A 125 4.81 9.39 12.54
CA PRO A 125 3.60 10.03 13.08
C PRO A 125 3.54 10.02 14.62
N PHE A 126 4.70 10.00 15.29
CA PHE A 126 4.83 9.87 16.73
C PHE A 126 5.49 11.10 17.32
N GLU A 127 4.84 11.70 18.30
CA GLU A 127 5.37 12.86 19.04
C GLU A 127 6.14 12.45 20.30
N GLN A 128 5.96 11.20 20.74
CA GLN A 128 6.54 10.69 21.99
C GLN A 128 6.81 9.19 21.94
N SER A 129 7.60 8.72 22.91
CA SER A 129 7.84 7.29 23.15
C SER A 129 6.69 6.66 23.95
N TRP A 130 6.45 5.36 23.76
CA TRP A 130 5.40 4.59 24.43
C TRP A 130 5.97 3.33 25.08
N TYR A 131 5.43 2.98 26.25
CA TYR A 131 5.68 1.71 26.92
C TYR A 131 4.37 0.96 26.97
N PHE A 132 4.40 -0.32 26.63
CA PHE A 132 3.20 -1.14 26.57
C PHE A 132 3.22 -2.16 27.69
N GLU A 133 2.14 -2.20 28.46
CA GLU A 133 1.95 -3.22 29.50
C GLU A 133 1.28 -4.49 28.95
N LYS A 134 0.46 -4.35 27.88
CA LYS A 134 -0.24 -5.44 27.19
C LYS A 134 -0.33 -5.16 25.69
N ASN A 135 0.03 -6.15 24.88
CA ASN A 135 -0.04 -6.06 23.42
C ASN A 135 -0.69 -7.35 22.90
N HIS A 136 -1.66 -7.19 22.00
CA HIS A 136 -2.25 -8.32 21.31
C HIS A 136 -1.30 -8.73 20.17
N GLN A 137 -0.48 -9.75 20.43
CA GLN A 137 0.29 -10.41 19.38
C GLN A 137 -0.42 -11.68 18.92
N LEU A 138 -0.24 -12.03 17.64
CA LEU A 138 -0.64 -13.31 17.06
C LEU A 138 0.05 -14.52 17.72
N SER A 139 1.18 -14.33 18.42
CA SER A 139 1.82 -15.36 19.24
C SER A 139 1.98 -14.90 20.71
N THR A 140 1.64 -15.76 21.66
CA THR A 140 1.69 -15.48 23.10
C THR A 140 3.11 -15.39 23.69
N SER A 141 4.14 -15.78 22.93
CA SER A 141 5.53 -15.82 23.42
C SER A 141 6.32 -14.54 23.15
N CYS A 142 6.03 -13.82 22.07
CA CYS A 142 6.68 -12.56 21.74
C CYS A 142 5.72 -11.40 22.08
N GLN A 143 6.21 -10.31 22.66
CA GLN A 143 5.40 -9.12 22.95
C GLN A 143 6.25 -7.86 22.77
N LEU A 144 5.67 -6.81 22.18
CA LEU A 144 6.33 -5.52 22.06
C LEU A 144 6.27 -4.81 23.41
N LYS A 145 7.43 -4.50 23.99
CA LYS A 145 7.55 -3.90 25.32
C LYS A 145 7.52 -2.38 25.26
N SER A 146 8.23 -1.81 24.29
CA SER A 146 8.25 -0.36 24.13
C SER A 146 8.53 0.06 22.69
N PHE A 147 8.01 1.24 22.39
CA PHE A 147 8.31 2.03 21.23
C PHE A 147 9.10 3.25 21.72
N GLN A 148 10.32 3.43 21.24
CA GLN A 148 11.12 4.61 21.55
C GLN A 148 11.31 5.45 20.30
N HIS A 149 10.80 6.67 20.33
CA HIS A 149 11.12 7.69 19.33
C HIS A 149 12.57 8.13 19.56
N CYS A 150 13.46 7.96 18.58
CA CYS A 150 14.90 8.14 18.75
C CYS A 150 15.45 9.21 17.80
N PHE A 151 16.21 10.19 18.34
CA PHE A 151 17.16 11.18 17.78
C PHE A 151 16.89 11.92 16.43
N SER A 152 16.20 11.34 15.45
CA SER A 152 15.78 11.99 14.20
C SER A 152 14.27 11.84 14.01
N SER A 153 13.62 12.78 13.32
CA SER A 153 12.16 12.79 13.12
C SER A 153 11.61 11.54 12.42
N ASN A 154 12.48 10.72 11.82
CA ASN A 154 12.09 9.61 10.93
C ASN A 154 12.46 8.23 11.51
N THR A 155 13.15 8.14 12.64
CA THR A 155 13.67 6.89 13.20
C THR A 155 13.06 6.55 14.55
N PHE A 156 12.90 5.25 14.81
CA PHE A 156 12.45 4.74 16.09
C PHE A 156 13.06 3.38 16.40
N GLN A 157 12.92 2.97 17.64
CA GLN A 157 13.34 1.67 18.12
C GLN A 157 12.16 0.92 18.72
N LEU A 158 11.95 -0.32 18.27
CA LEU A 158 11.03 -1.27 18.89
C LEU A 158 11.83 -2.17 19.82
N THR A 159 11.39 -2.29 21.06
CA THR A 159 11.97 -3.22 22.03
C THR A 159 10.96 -4.31 22.32
N TYR A 160 11.37 -5.57 22.14
CA TYR A 160 10.53 -6.73 22.42
C TYR A 160 10.90 -7.37 23.77
N ASN A 161 10.04 -8.24 24.27
CA ASN A 161 10.33 -9.02 25.47
C ASN A 161 11.46 -10.06 25.21
N ASN A 162 12.14 -10.47 26.28
CA ASN A 162 13.28 -11.40 26.21
C ASN A 162 12.88 -12.85 25.85
N ARG A 163 11.60 -13.09 25.55
CA ARG A 163 11.05 -14.41 25.17
C ARG A 163 10.88 -14.55 23.66
N CYS A 164 11.11 -13.47 22.89
CA CYS A 164 11.18 -13.56 21.44
C CYS A 164 12.46 -14.32 21.05
N PRO A 165 12.40 -15.29 20.11
CA PRO A 165 13.56 -16.07 19.65
C PRO A 165 14.74 -15.21 19.19
N THR A 166 14.43 -14.01 18.71
CA THR A 166 15.36 -12.93 18.44
C THR A 166 15.22 -11.87 19.54
N ASN A 167 16.12 -11.86 20.52
CA ASN A 167 16.30 -10.77 21.49
C ASN A 167 16.72 -9.49 20.76
N GLN A 168 15.79 -8.80 20.09
CA GLN A 168 16.16 -7.76 19.15
C GLN A 168 15.41 -6.47 19.43
N ASN A 169 16.16 -5.48 19.89
CA ASN A 169 15.82 -4.10 19.62
C ASN A 169 15.89 -3.92 18.11
N VAL A 170 14.77 -3.56 17.49
CA VAL A 170 14.72 -3.30 16.05
C VAL A 170 14.73 -1.80 15.86
N GLN A 171 15.83 -1.28 15.32
CA GLN A 171 15.87 0.10 14.85
C GLN A 171 15.29 0.15 13.43
N ALA A 172 14.35 1.07 13.23
CA ALA A 172 13.64 1.20 11.97
C ALA A 172 13.41 2.67 11.61
N THR A 173 13.30 2.91 10.31
CA THR A 173 13.02 4.23 9.75
C THR A 173 11.63 4.23 9.14
N CYS A 174 10.80 5.21 9.50
CA CYS A 174 9.45 5.35 8.97
C CYS A 174 9.48 5.53 7.46
N PHE A 175 8.59 4.80 6.79
CA PHE A 175 8.54 4.69 5.35
C PHE A 175 7.19 5.16 4.80
N ALA A 176 6.10 4.77 5.45
CA ALA A 176 4.77 5.28 5.16
C ALA A 176 3.91 5.25 6.42
N HIS A 177 2.96 6.17 6.51
CA HIS A 177 1.90 6.14 7.51
C HIS A 177 0.58 6.60 6.89
N PHE A 178 -0.53 6.01 7.33
CA PHE A 178 -1.87 6.38 6.90
C PHE A 178 -2.92 5.89 7.90
N THR A 179 -4.12 6.45 7.81
CA THR A 179 -5.24 6.14 8.72
C THR A 179 -6.41 5.58 7.92
N ASP A 180 -7.07 4.53 8.45
CA ASP A 180 -8.35 4.02 7.95
C ASP A 180 -9.34 3.96 9.12
N GLY A 181 -10.28 4.91 9.15
CA GLY A 181 -11.16 5.12 10.29
C GLY A 181 -10.39 5.56 11.54
N ILE A 182 -10.37 4.70 12.57
CA ILE A 182 -9.68 4.96 13.86
C ILE A 182 -8.30 4.30 13.95
N ILE A 183 -7.95 3.48 12.96
CA ILE A 183 -6.73 2.68 12.96
C ILE A 183 -5.65 3.42 12.19
N ASN A 184 -4.51 3.63 12.84
CA ASN A 184 -3.32 4.21 12.23
C ASN A 184 -2.37 3.08 11.85
N TYR A 185 -1.89 3.08 10.61
CA TYR A 185 -0.94 2.11 10.08
C TYR A 185 0.41 2.77 9.90
N VAL A 186 1.45 2.05 10.27
CA VAL A 186 2.84 2.47 10.13
C VAL A 186 3.61 1.37 9.43
N VAL A 187 4.31 1.76 8.38
CA VAL A 187 5.26 0.93 7.65
C VAL A 187 6.62 1.55 7.83
N ALA A 188 7.59 0.74 8.24
CA ALA A 188 8.97 1.15 8.45
C ALA A 188 9.94 0.15 7.81
N ARG A 189 11.17 0.58 7.55
CA ARG A 189 12.26 -0.28 7.09
C ARG A 189 13.24 -0.50 8.24
N SER A 190 13.54 -1.75 8.57
CA SER A 190 14.58 -2.10 9.54
C SER A 190 15.94 -1.69 8.99
N ILE A 191 16.70 -0.95 9.79
CA ILE A 191 18.05 -0.48 9.41
C ILE A 191 19.00 -1.68 9.24
N ASP A 192 18.92 -2.64 10.17
CA ASP A 192 19.85 -3.78 10.20
C ASP A 192 19.49 -4.87 9.19
N ARG A 193 18.20 -5.04 8.91
CA ARG A 193 17.69 -6.19 8.15
C ARG A 193 17.19 -5.85 6.76
N GLN A 194 17.03 -4.55 6.44
CA GLN A 194 16.45 -4.06 5.18
C GLN A 194 15.08 -4.70 4.86
N ARG A 195 14.35 -5.10 5.90
CA ARG A 195 13.01 -5.70 5.82
C ARG A 195 11.97 -4.72 6.32
N PHE A 196 10.74 -4.86 5.84
CA PHE A 196 9.64 -4.06 6.36
C PHE A 196 9.27 -4.50 7.77
N VAL A 197 8.89 -3.52 8.58
CA VAL A 197 8.31 -3.69 9.91
C VAL A 197 7.02 -2.88 9.92
N CYS A 198 5.91 -3.56 10.15
CA CYS A 198 4.59 -2.94 10.10
C CYS A 198 3.83 -3.14 11.40
N PHE A 199 3.13 -2.10 11.81
CA PHE A 199 2.23 -2.15 12.96
C PHE A 199 1.06 -1.19 12.78
N SER A 200 -0.02 -1.48 13.49
CA SER A 200 -1.18 -0.61 13.57
C SER A 200 -1.54 -0.28 15.01
N TYR A 201 -2.12 0.91 15.23
CA TYR A 201 -2.53 1.35 16.56
C TYR A 201 -3.73 2.29 16.54
N THR A 202 -4.46 2.35 17.66
CA THR A 202 -5.61 3.25 17.85
C THR A 202 -5.29 4.32 18.91
N LYS A 203 -5.66 5.58 18.64
CA LYS A 203 -5.52 6.71 19.59
C LYS A 203 -6.85 6.94 20.32
N THR A 204 -6.82 7.28 21.61
CA THR A 204 -8.00 7.74 22.36
C THR A 204 -8.38 9.18 22.04
N LYS A 205 -9.69 9.51 22.07
CA LYS A 205 -10.23 10.86 21.86
C LYS A 205 -10.04 11.85 23.03
N ARG A 206 -9.42 11.44 24.14
CA ARG A 206 -9.15 12.34 25.28
C ARG A 206 -7.69 12.78 25.20
N ASP A 207 -7.51 13.96 24.61
CA ASP A 207 -6.29 14.72 24.39
C ASP A 207 -5.22 14.09 23.46
N GLU A 208 -4.91 14.79 22.38
CA GLU A 208 -3.94 14.44 21.34
C GLU A 208 -2.49 14.36 21.84
N GLN A 209 -2.23 14.73 23.09
CA GLN A 209 -0.94 14.58 23.75
C GLN A 209 -1.12 13.76 25.03
N SER A 210 -0.23 12.79 25.24
CA SER A 210 0.08 12.09 26.50
C SER A 210 -0.53 10.71 26.84
N ILE A 211 -1.38 10.08 26.03
CA ILE A 211 -1.85 8.70 26.32
C ILE A 211 -1.21 7.66 25.37
N PRO A 212 -0.62 6.55 25.87
CA PRO A 212 -0.16 5.46 25.02
C PRO A 212 -1.35 4.89 24.20
N PRO A 213 -1.12 4.37 22.99
CA PRO A 213 -2.21 3.80 22.21
C PRO A 213 -2.86 2.63 22.97
N ASN A 214 -4.18 2.51 22.85
CA ASN A 214 -4.94 1.48 23.55
C ASN A 214 -4.51 0.07 23.13
N GLU A 215 -4.28 -0.09 21.82
CA GLU A 215 -3.97 -1.36 21.20
C GLU A 215 -2.90 -1.14 20.13
N VAL A 216 -1.93 -2.05 20.10
CA VAL A 216 -0.90 -2.12 19.06
C VAL A 216 -0.85 -3.54 18.54
N TYR A 217 -0.95 -3.67 17.22
CA TYR A 217 -0.83 -4.94 16.50
C TYR A 217 0.42 -4.85 15.63
N LEU A 218 1.27 -5.87 15.69
CA LEU A 218 2.45 -5.98 14.83
C LEU A 218 2.22 -7.08 13.81
N SER A 219 2.77 -6.87 12.62
CA SER A 219 2.76 -7.89 11.59
C SER A 219 3.62 -9.07 12.03
N ALA A 220 3.15 -10.28 11.75
CA ALA A 220 3.89 -11.51 12.02
C ALA A 220 5.09 -11.70 11.08
N ASP A 221 5.12 -11.04 9.92
CA ASP A 221 6.16 -11.18 8.92
C ASP A 221 6.60 -9.83 8.32
N ASP A 222 7.58 -9.88 7.40
CA ASP A 222 8.09 -8.71 6.68
C ASP A 222 7.25 -8.35 5.44
N THR A 223 6.14 -9.06 5.23
CA THR A 223 5.20 -8.78 4.12
C THR A 223 4.10 -7.81 4.51
N CYS A 224 3.85 -7.64 5.81
CA CYS A 224 2.83 -6.75 6.35
C CYS A 224 1.40 -7.10 5.92
N ARG A 225 1.20 -8.28 5.32
CA ARG A 225 -0.06 -8.65 4.67
C ARG A 225 -1.18 -8.81 5.70
N ASP A 226 -0.89 -9.50 6.80
CA ASP A 226 -1.82 -9.72 7.92
C ASP A 226 -2.45 -8.43 8.47
N LEU A 227 -1.71 -7.33 8.51
CA LEU A 227 -2.21 -6.02 8.92
C LEU A 227 -2.93 -5.27 7.80
N LEU A 228 -2.41 -5.37 6.57
CA LEU A 228 -2.81 -4.49 5.48
C LEU A 228 -3.96 -5.04 4.61
N THR A 229 -4.37 -6.29 4.81
CA THR A 229 -5.48 -6.92 4.05
C THR A 229 -6.84 -6.96 4.76
N ARG A 230 -6.97 -6.26 5.90
CA ARG A 230 -8.25 -5.93 6.57
C ARG A 230 -9.16 -7.11 6.97
N GLU A 231 -8.59 -8.26 7.37
CA GLU A 231 -9.36 -9.29 8.10
C GLU A 231 -8.70 -9.76 9.42
N SER A 232 -7.44 -9.45 9.68
CA SER A 232 -6.71 -10.00 10.85
C SER A 232 -6.43 -9.02 11.99
N ALA A 233 -6.83 -7.76 11.88
CA ALA A 233 -6.47 -6.74 12.87
C ALA A 233 -7.50 -6.55 14.00
N ILE A 234 -8.70 -7.13 13.91
CA ILE A 234 -9.73 -7.00 14.95
C ILE A 234 -10.62 -8.27 14.98
N VAL A 235 -10.22 -9.25 15.78
CA VAL A 235 -11.12 -10.16 16.51
C VAL A 235 -10.55 -10.38 17.90
#